data_AF-A0AAE4JWP4-F1
#
_entry.id   AF-A0AAE4JWP4-F1
#
_cell.length_a   1.000
_cell.length_b   1.000
_cell.length_c   1.000
_cell.angle_alpha   90.00
_cell.angle_beta   90.00
_cell.angle_gamma   90.00
#
_symmetry.space_group_name_H-M   'P 1'
#
loop_
_entity.id
_entity.type
_entity.pdbx_description
1 polymer ?
#
loop_
_entity_poly.entity_id
_entity_poly.type
_entity_poly.pdbx_seq_one_letter_code
_entity_poly.pdbx_strand_id
1 'polypeptide(L)' 'MYRCDSCGYILGIEDETFHCENCGEVICEECFERNEGLCNSCYIDLEVR' A
#
# COMPACT_ATOMS: atom_id res chain seq x y z
N MET A 1 3.00 -3.59 12.92
CA MET A 1 2.18 -2.38 12.77
C MET A 1 2.81 -1.55 11.68
N TYR A 2 2.11 -1.44 10.55
CA TYR A 2 2.49 -0.56 9.46
C TYR A 2 1.56 0.64 9.44
N ARG A 3 1.91 1.66 8.66
CA ARG A 3 1.03 2.79 8.38
C ARG A 3 0.87 2.88 6.88
N CYS A 4 -0.36 3.01 6.40
CA CYS A 4 -0.61 3.28 4.99
C CYS A 4 -0.08 4.67 4.65
N ASP A 5 0.86 4.77 3.73
CA ASP A 5 1.46 6.04 3.30
C ASP A 5 0.47 6.93 2.52
N SER A 6 -0.58 6.33 1.95
CA SER A 6 -1.64 7.02 1.21
C SER A 6 -2.66 7.74 2.12
N CYS A 7 -3.20 7.05 3.13
CA CYS A 7 -4.29 7.59 3.96
C CYS A 7 -3.95 7.74 5.44
N GLY A 8 -2.80 7.21 5.88
CA GLY A 8 -2.36 7.24 7.27
C GLY A 8 -3.00 6.19 8.18
N TYR A 9 -3.83 5.27 7.64
CA TYR A 9 -4.43 4.16 8.40
C TYR A 9 -3.35 3.28 9.04
N ILE A 10 -3.62 2.83 10.27
CA ILE A 10 -2.70 2.00 11.05
C ILE A 10 -3.03 0.53 10.74
N LEU A 11 -2.12 -0.14 10.03
CA LEU A 11 -2.24 -1.55 9.65
C LEU A 11 -1.74 -2.44 10.79
N GLY A 12 -2.58 -3.39 11.18
CA GLY A 12 -2.29 -4.50 12.08
C GLY A 12 -1.26 -5.47 11.50
N ILE A 13 -0.99 -6.55 12.24
CA ILE A 13 -0.11 -7.64 11.78
C ILE A 13 -0.89 -8.62 10.89
N GLU A 14 -2.20 -8.71 11.07
CA GLU A 14 -3.09 -9.59 10.30
C GLU A 14 -3.70 -8.90 9.07
N ASP A 15 -3.49 -7.59 8.90
CA ASP A 15 -3.98 -6.86 7.74
C ASP A 15 -3.09 -7.14 6.52
N GLU A 16 -3.71 -7.30 5.35
CA GLU A 16 -2.98 -7.41 4.09
C GLU A 16 -2.31 -6.07 3.77
N THR A 17 -1.04 -6.14 3.37
CA THR A 17 -0.24 -4.95 3.07
C THR A 17 0.35 -5.03 1.67
N PHE A 18 0.28 -3.90 0.95
CA PHE A 18 0.74 -3.78 -0.41
C PHE A 18 1.96 -2.88 -0.43
N HIS A 19 3.03 -3.31 -1.09
CA HIS A 19 4.32 -2.63 -1.06
C HIS A 19 4.75 -2.23 -2.47
N CYS A 20 5.27 -1.02 -2.62
CA CYS A 20 5.90 -0.59 -3.87
C CYS A 20 7.37 -1.02 -3.88
N GLU A 21 7.76 -1.93 -4.77
CA GLU A 21 9.16 -2.37 -4.89
C GLU A 21 10.11 -1.26 -5.40
N ASN A 22 9.57 -0.18 -6.01
CA ASN A 22 10.38 0.93 -6.50
C ASN A 22 10.65 2.02 -5.46
N CYS A 23 9.68 2.40 -4.63
CA CYS A 23 9.83 3.49 -3.65
C CYS A 23 9.66 3.07 -2.19
N GLY A 24 9.19 1.84 -1.93
CA GLY A 24 8.99 1.31 -0.58
C GLY A 24 7.73 1.80 0.12
N GLU A 25 6.79 2.46 -0.58
CA GLU A 25 5.49 2.82 0.00
C GLU A 25 4.72 1.58 0.45
N VAL A 26 4.11 1.67 1.63
CA VAL A 26 3.20 0.67 2.17
C VAL A 26 1.78 1.18 2.09
N ILE A 27 0.89 0.39 1.52
CA ILE A 27 -0.48 0.77 1.18
C ILE A 27 -1.45 -0.25 1.79
N CYS A 28 -2.58 0.23 2.32
CA CYS A 28 -3.67 -0.63 2.80
C CYS A 28 -4.56 -1.12 1.64
N GLU A 29 -5.30 -2.21 1.84
CA GLU A 29 -6.23 -2.79 0.86
C GLU A 29 -7.18 -1.74 0.25
N GLU A 30 -7.83 -0.91 1.07
CA GLU A 30 -8.74 0.12 0.57
C GLU A 30 -8.06 1.13 -0.38
N CYS A 31 -6.81 1.50 -0.09
CA CYS A 31 -6.05 2.39 -0.97
C CYS A 31 -5.51 1.66 -2.20
N PHE A 32 -5.19 0.37 -2.08
CA PHE A 32 -4.82 -0.47 -3.21
C PHE A 32 -5.98 -0.57 -4.22
N GLU A 33 -7.19 -0.90 -3.75
CA GLU A 33 -8.40 -0.95 -4.59
C GLU A 33 -8.71 0.42 -5.20
N ARG A 34 -8.65 1.49 -4.40
CA ARG A 34 -8.91 2.86 -4.87
C ARG A 34 -7.93 3.31 -5.95
N ASN A 35 -6.70 2.82 -5.89
CA ASN A 35 -5.64 3.15 -6.84
C ASN A 35 -5.50 2.11 -7.96
N GLU A 36 -6.44 1.17 -8.09
CA GLU A 36 -6.43 0.13 -9.11
C GLU A 36 -5.13 -0.71 -9.10
N GLY A 37 -4.56 -0.91 -7.90
CA GLY A 37 -3.33 -1.65 -7.69
C GLY A 37 -2.03 -0.88 -7.92
N LEU A 38 -2.11 0.43 -8.20
CA LEU A 38 -0.95 1.26 -8.49
C LEU A 38 -0.45 2.05 -7.26
N CYS A 39 0.86 2.21 -7.19
CA CYS A 39 1.53 3.12 -6.26
C CYS A 39 1.18 4.57 -6.57
N ASN A 40 0.82 5.37 -5.56
CA ASN A 40 0.49 6.78 -5.72
C ASN A 40 1.66 7.64 -6.23
N SER A 41 2.86 7.30 -5.78
CA SER A 41 4.06 8.09 -6.08
C SER A 41 4.72 7.69 -7.40
N CYS A 42 4.71 6.40 -7.73
CA CYS A 42 5.43 5.86 -8.88
C CYS A 42 4.53 5.47 -10.05
N TYR A 43 3.22 5.33 -9.83
CA TYR A 43 2.25 4.86 -10.83
C TYR A 43 2.64 3.51 -11.46
N ILE A 44 3.24 2.63 -10.66
CA ILE A 44 3.57 1.24 -11.01
C ILE A 44 2.79 0.28 -10.11
N ASP A 45 2.73 -0.99 -10.51
CA ASP A 45 2.05 -2.03 -9.74
C ASP A 45 2.65 -2.23 -8.34
N LEU A 46 1.77 -2.41 -7.35
CA LEU A 46 2.11 -2.79 -5.98
C LEU A 46 2.14 -4.32 -5.87
N GLU A 47 3.08 -4.85 -5.07
CA GLU A 47 3.15 -6.27 -4.75
C GLU A 47 2.53 -6.57 -3.38
N VAL A 48 1.89 -7.74 -3.27
CA VAL A 48 1.31 -8.25 -2.02
C VAL A 48 2.40 -8.96 -1.23
N ARG A 49 2.53 -8.68 0.07
CA ARG A 49 3.50 -9.35 0.96
C ARG A 49 2.88 -9.89 2.23
#